data_AF-A0A7S8IY13-F1
#
_entry.id   AF-A0A7S8IY13-F1
#
_cell.length_a   1.000
_cell.length_b   1.000
_cell.length_c   1.000
_cell.angle_alpha   90.00
_cell.angle_beta   90.00
_cell.angle_gamma   90.00
#
_symmetry.space_group_name_H-M   'P 1'
#
loop_
_entity.id
_entity.type
_entity.pdbx_description
1 polymer ?
#
loop_
_entity_poly.entity_id
_entity_poly.type
_entity_poly.pdbx_seq_one_letter_code
_entity_poly.pdbx_strand_id
1 'polypeptide(L)' 'MTCVICKRGEVRAKKVEAEIKIGNDHLLVTVDAEACSQCGEAYYSADIMRRLEQVREDFVRKAITPPAVGRVYQLT' A
#
# COMPACT_ATOMS: atom_id res chain seq x y z
N MET A 1 19.40 0.37 4.92
CA MET A 1 19.33 0.08 6.38
C MET A 1 18.88 -1.36 6.59
N THR A 2 19.19 -2.00 7.73
CA THR A 2 18.63 -3.32 8.06
C THR A 2 17.17 -3.18 8.46
N CYS A 3 16.31 -4.06 7.98
CA CYS A 3 14.88 -4.07 8.27
C CYS A 3 14.64 -4.26 9.78
N VAL A 4 13.88 -3.36 10.41
CA VAL A 4 13.60 -3.42 11.87
C VAL A 4 12.64 -4.55 12.23
N ILE A 5 11.84 -5.00 11.26
CA ILE A 5 10.82 -6.05 11.46
C ILE A 5 11.45 -7.44 11.43
N CYS A 6 12.16 -7.81 10.35
CA CYS A 6 12.77 -9.14 10.27
C CYS A 6 14.23 -9.21 10.75
N LYS A 7 14.90 -8.08 10.96
CA LYS A 7 16.28 -7.95 11.46
C LYS A 7 17.36 -8.65 10.62
N ARG A 8 17.02 -9.07 9.39
CA ARG A 8 17.92 -9.82 8.49
C ARG A 8 18.07 -9.14 7.14
N GLY A 9 16.95 -8.79 6.52
CA GLY A 9 16.94 -8.21 5.18
C GLY A 9 17.37 -6.75 5.13
N GLU A 10 17.78 -6.31 3.95
CA GLU A 10 18.12 -4.92 3.69
C GLU A 10 16.94 -4.18 3.07
N VAL A 11 16.67 -2.98 3.57
CA VAL A 11 15.65 -2.07 3.07
C VAL A 11 16.22 -1.29 1.89
N ARG A 12 15.52 -1.32 0.75
CA ARG A 12 15.92 -0.68 -0.51
C ARG A 12 14.73 -0.03 -1.20
N ALA A 13 14.98 1.04 -1.95
CA ALA A 13 13.97 1.68 -2.78
C ALA A 13 13.37 0.71 -3.81
N LYS A 14 12.03 0.65 -3.90
CA LYS A 14 11.27 -0.20 -4.81
C LYS A 14 9.86 0.35 -5.01
N LYS A 15 9.25 0.08 -6.17
CA LYS A 15 7.79 0.23 -6.32
C LYS A 15 7.07 -0.83 -5.50
N VAL A 16 6.20 -0.38 -4.61
CA VAL A 16 5.37 -1.24 -3.76
C VAL A 16 3.90 -0.98 -4.05
N GLU A 17 3.09 -2.02 -3.94
CA GLU A 17 1.64 -1.91 -4.00
C GLU A 17 1.10 -1.78 -2.58
N ALA A 18 0.64 -0.58 -2.23
CA ALA A 18 -0.01 -0.31 -0.96
C ALA A 18 -1.51 -0.63 -1.08
N GLU A 19 -2.03 -1.41 -0.13
CA GLU A 19 -3.45 -1.73 -0.05
C GLU A 19 -4.14 -0.81 0.97
N ILE A 20 -5.20 -0.13 0.55
CA ILE A 20 -6.08 0.65 1.42
C ILE A 20 -7.43 -0.07 1.50
N LYS A 21 -7.80 -0.52 2.71
CA LYS A 21 -9.08 -1.19 2.96
C LYS A 21 -10.14 -0.19 3.43
N ILE A 22 -11.28 -0.18 2.77
CA ILE A 22 -12.41 0.72 3.07
C ILE A 22 -13.69 -0.13 3.07
N GLY A 23 -14.11 -0.60 4.25
CA GLY A 23 -15.19 -1.60 4.33
C GLY A 23 -14.80 -2.89 3.60
N ASN A 24 -15.55 -3.26 2.57
CA ASN A 24 -15.26 -4.42 1.71
C ASN A 24 -14.47 -4.03 0.43
N ASP A 25 -14.23 -2.74 0.21
CA ASP A 25 -13.46 -2.26 -0.93
C ASP A 25 -11.96 -2.25 -0.63
N HIS A 26 -11.17 -2.62 -1.63
CA HIS A 26 -9.71 -2.66 -1.56
C HIS A 26 -9.15 -1.79 -2.68
N LEU A 27 -8.45 -0.72 -2.32
CA LEU A 27 -7.72 0.12 -3.27
C LEU A 27 -6.26 -0.31 -3.30
N LEU A 28 -5.76 -0.60 -4.50
CA LEU A 28 -4.35 -0.90 -4.74
C LEU A 28 -3.68 0.36 -5.30
N VAL A 29 -2.69 0.89 -4.58
CA VAL A 29 -1.99 2.12 -4.94
C VAL A 29 -0.50 1.83 -5.08
N THR A 30 0.03 1.92 -6.30
CA THR A 30 1.48 1.79 -6.51
C THR A 30 2.20 3.07 -6.10
N VAL A 31 3.17 2.95 -5.21
CA VAL A 31 3.99 4.06 -4.71
C VAL A 31 5.47 3.70 -4.76
N ASP A 32 6.33 4.69 -4.97
CA ASP A 32 7.77 4.55 -4.86
C ASP A 32 8.15 4.70 -3.38
N ALA A 33 8.45 3.58 -2.72
CA ALA A 33 8.79 3.52 -1.30
C ALA A 33 10.08 2.71 -1.09
N GLU A 34 10.40 2.37 0.15
CA GLU A 34 11.42 1.38 0.44
C GLU A 34 10.79 0.07 0.92
N ALA A 35 11.39 -1.06 0.56
CA ALA A 35 10.93 -2.37 1.01
C ALA A 35 12.09 -3.26 1.42
N CYS A 36 11.85 -4.12 2.42
CA CYS A 36 12.78 -5.16 2.81
C CYS A 36 12.91 -6.22 1.71
N SER A 37 14.12 -6.48 1.24
CA SER A 37 14.40 -7.48 0.20
C SER A 37 14.10 -8.92 0.61
N GLN A 38 13.88 -9.18 1.90
CA GLN A 38 13.68 -10.53 2.43
C GLN A 38 12.24 -10.81 2.90
N CYS A 39 11.63 -9.90 3.66
CA CYS A 39 10.27 -10.10 4.19
C CYS A 39 9.20 -9.25 3.50
N GLY A 40 9.58 -8.35 2.59
CA GLY A 40 8.64 -7.50 1.86
C GLY A 40 8.09 -6.31 2.64
N GLU A 41 8.46 -6.13 3.91
CA GLU A 41 7.99 -5.02 4.74
C GLU A 41 8.24 -3.67 4.04
N ALA A 42 7.18 -2.88 3.90
CA ALA A 42 7.22 -1.59 3.22
C ALA A 42 7.40 -0.45 4.23
N TYR A 43 8.25 0.52 3.89
CA TYR A 43 8.55 1.69 4.69
C TYR A 43 8.09 2.91 3.92
N TYR A 44 7.02 3.54 4.42
CA TYR A 44 6.42 4.71 3.81
C TYR A 44 6.93 5.99 4.47
N SER A 45 7.35 6.95 3.65
CA SER A 45 7.62 8.31 4.12
C SER A 45 6.33 9.02 4.52
N ALA A 46 6.45 10.11 5.27
CA ALA A 46 5.29 10.93 5.65
C ALA A 46 4.54 11.49 4.42
N ASP A 47 5.25 11.78 3.33
CA ASP A 47 4.64 12.23 2.08
C ASP A 47 3.77 11.13 1.44
N ILE A 48 4.31 9.91 1.34
CA ILE A 48 3.57 8.77 0.79
C ILE A 48 2.34 8.47 1.65
N MET A 49 2.47 8.52 2.98
CA MET A 49 1.34 8.33 3.89
C MET A 49 0.25 9.36 3.66
N ARG A 50 0.60 10.65 3.55
CA ARG A 50 -0.37 11.72 3.25
C ARG A 50 -1.08 11.48 1.92
N ARG A 51 -0.36 11.04 0.89
CA ARG A 51 -0.94 10.70 -0.41
C ARG A 51 -1.93 9.54 -0.30
N LEU A 52 -1.59 8.48 0.42
CA LEU A 52 -2.48 7.34 0.63
C LEU A 52 -3.75 7.76 1.41
N GLU A 53 -3.61 8.62 2.42
CA GLU A 53 -4.76 9.17 3.14
C GLU A 53 -5.66 10.03 2.26
N GLN A 54 -5.07 10.85 1.38
CA GLN A 54 -5.83 11.64 0.41
C GLN A 54 -6.58 10.75 -0.57
N VAL A 55 -5.95 9.70 -1.11
CA VAL A 55 -6.62 8.72 -1.99
C VAL A 55 -7.81 8.07 -1.29
N ARG A 56 -7.67 7.71 -0.01
CA ARG A 56 -8.78 7.19 0.80
C ARG A 56 -9.94 8.20 0.88
N GLU A 57 -9.65 9.46 1.20
CA GLU A 57 -10.66 10.51 1.30
C GLU A 57 -11.36 10.78 -0.04
N ASP A 58 -10.58 10.87 -1.12
CA ASP A 58 -11.09 11.10 -2.47
C ASP A 58 -12.01 9.95 -2.91
N PHE A 59 -11.68 8.71 -2.56
CA PHE A 59 -12.55 7.56 -2.84
C PHE A 59 -13.85 7.61 -2.03
N VAL A 60 -13.77 7.84 -0.71
CA VAL A 60 -14.94 7.91 0.18
C VAL A 60 -15.90 9.03 -0.24
N ARG A 61 -15.36 10.18 -0.66
CA ARG A 61 -16.15 11.32 -1.15
C ARG A 61 -16.56 11.19 -2.62
N LYS A 62 -16.22 10.07 -3.28
CA LYS A 62 -16.51 9.79 -4.69
C LYS A 62 -15.91 10.80 -5.68
N ALA A 63 -14.81 11.45 -5.30
CA ALA A 63 -14.02 12.28 -6.20
C ALA A 63 -13.21 11.43 -7.20
N ILE A 64 -12.88 10.20 -6.83
CA ILE A 64 -12.29 9.18 -7.71
C ILE A 64 -13.14 7.91 -7.71
N THR A 65 -13.14 7.20 -8.83
CA THR A 65 -13.80 5.89 -8.98
C THR A 65 -12.93 5.01 -9.86
N PRO A 66 -11.88 4.40 -9.29
CA PRO A 66 -10.98 3.54 -10.05
C PRO A 66 -11.72 2.31 -10.57
N PRO A 67 -11.35 1.78 -11.74
CA PRO A 67 -11.94 0.56 -12.27
C PRO A 67 -11.55 -0.64 -11.40
N ALA A 68 -12.45 -1.61 -11.28
CA ALA A 68 -12.12 -2.90 -10.66
C ALA A 68 -11.06 -3.63 -11.49
N VAL A 69 -10.01 -4.11 -10.83
CA VAL A 69 -8.91 -4.85 -11.49
C VAL A 69 -9.14 -6.37 -11.51
N GLY A 70 -10.15 -6.85 -10.78
CA GLY A 70 -10.45 -8.28 -10.66
C GLY A 70 -11.64 -8.54 -9.73
N ARG A 71 -11.81 -9.82 -9.36
CA ARG A 71 -12.82 -10.27 -8.40
C ARG A 71 -12.13 -10.75 -7.13
N VAL A 72 -12.68 -10.39 -5.98
CA VAL A 72 -12.25 -10.89 -4.67
C VAL A 72 -13.21 -12.01 -4.26
N TYR A 73 -12.66 -13.14 -3.83
CA TYR A 73 -13.43 -14.30 -3.38
C TYR A 73 -13.09 -14.59 -1.93
N GLN A 74 -14.10 -14.70 -1.07
CA GLN A 74 -13.95 -15.07 0.34
C GLN A 74 -14.53 -16.47 0.55
N LEU A 75 -13.73 -17.37 1.12
CA LEU A 75 -14.18 -18.70 1.54
C LEU A 75 -14.47 -18.62 3.06
N THR A 76 -15.73 -18.80 3.43
CA THR A 76 -16.18 -18.91 4.84
C THR A 76 -16.02 -20.32 5.36
#